data_AF-A0A7X6PUY5-F1
#
_entry.id   AF-A0A7X6PUY5-F1
#
_cell.length_a   1.000
_cell.length_b   1.000
_cell.length_c   1.000
_cell.angle_alpha   90.00
_cell.angle_beta   90.00
_cell.angle_gamma   90.00
#
_symmetry.space_group_name_H-M   'P 1'
#
loop_
_entity.id
_entity.type
_entity.pdbx_description
1 polymer ?
#
loop_
_entity_poly.entity_id
_entity_poly.type
_entity_poly.pdbx_seq_one_letter_code
_entity_poly.pdbx_strand_id
1 'polypeptide(L)' 'MNLHAIDMGIILLYLVVVIVIGVLIQKKASEGITSYFLGGRNLPWYLLGVSNASSM' A
#
# COMPACT_ATOMS: atom_id res chain seq x y z
N MET A 1 -20.89 -2.85 21.60
CA MET A 1 -20.51 -2.29 20.29
C MET A 1 -20.97 -3.27 19.23
N ASN A 2 -22.02 -2.94 18.47
CA ASN A 2 -22.51 -3.79 17.39
C ASN A 2 -21.86 -3.30 16.09
N LEU A 3 -20.93 -4.08 15.55
CA LEU A 3 -20.39 -3.83 14.21
C LEU A 3 -21.46 -4.24 13.21
N HIS A 4 -21.91 -3.30 12.39
CA HIS A 4 -22.85 -3.61 11.32
C HIS A 4 -22.16 -4.46 10.24
N ALA A 5 -22.94 -5.27 9.52
CA ALA A 5 -22.43 -6.05 8.40
C ALA A 5 -21.74 -5.17 7.33
N ILE A 6 -22.17 -3.91 7.21
CA ILE A 6 -21.55 -2.91 6.33
C ILE A 6 -20.14 -2.55 6.82
N ASP A 7 -19.95 -2.34 8.12
CA ASP A 7 -18.63 -2.03 8.70
C ASP A 7 -17.66 -3.18 8.42
N MET A 8 -18.13 -4.42 8.58
CA MET A 8 -17.34 -5.61 8.28
C MET A 8 -17.01 -5.72 6.79
N GLY A 9 -17.95 -5.39 5.91
CA GLY A 9 -17.73 -5.32 4.46
C GLY A 9 -16.68 -4.28 4.06
N ILE A 10 -16.69 -3.10 4.69
CA ILE A 10 -15.69 -2.04 4.43
C ILE A 10 -14.29 -2.51 4.85
N ILE A 11 -14.16 -3.14 6.02
CA ILE A 11 -12.88 -3.67 6.50
C ILE A 11 -12.35 -4.74 5.55
N LEU A 12 -13.21 -5.68 5.14
CA LEU A 12 -12.82 -6.77 4.26
C LEU A 12 -12.40 -6.24 2.88
N LEU A 13 -13.14 -5.28 2.33
CA LEU A 13 -12.79 -4.60 1.08
C LEU A 13 -11.43 -3.89 1.19
N TYR A 14 -11.20 -3.15 2.28
CA TYR A 14 -9.93 -2.47 2.51
C TYR A 14 -8.75 -3.46 2.53
N LEU A 15 -8.88 -4.57 3.25
CA LEU A 15 -7.82 -5.60 3.30
C LEU A 15 -7.55 -6.22 1.93
N VAL A 16 -8.60 -6.54 1.17
CA VAL A 16 -8.46 -7.09 -0.18
C VAL A 16 -7.74 -6.10 -1.09
N VAL A 17 -8.12 -4.82 -1.05
CA VAL A 17 -7.47 -3.77 -1.85
C VAL A 17 -5.98 -3.66 -1.50
N VAL A 18 -5.63 -3.64 -0.21
CA VAL A 18 -4.23 -3.58 0.24
C VAL A 18 -3.42 -4.78 -0.26
N ILE A 19 -3.97 -5.99 -0.17
CA ILE A 19 -3.32 -7.22 -0.66
C ILE A 19 -3.13 -7.16 -2.17
N VAL A 20 -4.16 -6.78 -2.93
CA VAL A 20 -4.08 -6.68 -4.40
C VAL A 20 -2.99 -5.69 -4.81
N ILE A 21 -2.94 -4.50 -4.20
CA ILE A 21 -1.89 -3.52 -4.47
C ILE A 21 -0.50 -4.11 -4.19
N GLY A 22 -0.34 -4.79 -3.04
CA GLY A 22 0.92 -5.45 -2.69
C GLY A 22 1.36 -6.49 -3.72
N VAL A 23 0.45 -7.34 -4.20
CA VAL A 23 0.72 -8.36 -5.22
C VAL A 23 1.08 -7.73 -6.57
N LEU A 24 0.40 -6.66 -6.97
CA LEU A 24 0.70 -5.95 -8.22
C LEU A 24 2.11 -5.34 -8.21
N ILE A 25 2.55 -4.81 -7.06
CA ILE A 25 3.85 -4.15 -6.91
C ILE A 25 4.97 -5.15 -6.59
N GLN A 26 4.65 -6.36 -6.11
CA GLN A 26 5.61 -7.40 -5.72
C GLN A 26 6.66 -7.66 -6.80
N LYS A 27 6.24 -7.82 -8.06
CA LYS A 27 7.17 -8.09 -9.18
C LYS A 27 8.25 -7.03 -9.30
N LYS A 28 7.88 -5.76 -9.20
CA LYS A 28 8.80 -4.62 -9.29
C LYS A 28 9.73 -4.57 -8.09
N ALA A 29 9.21 -4.84 -6.90
CA ALA A 29 10.01 -4.87 -5.67
C ALA A 29 11.05 -6.00 -5.68
N SER A 30 10.77 -7.12 -6.34
CA SER A 30 11.69 -8.26 -6.50
C SER A 30 12.85 -8.02 -7.48
N GLU A 31 12.86 -6.92 -8.25
CA GLU A 31 13.93 -6.61 -9.21
C GLU A 31 15.26 -6.23 -8.54
N GLY A 32 15.26 -5.94 -7.24
CA GLY A 32 16.48 -5.76 -6.45
C GLY A 32 16.31 -4.83 -5.26
N ILE A 33 17.35 -4.74 -4.42
CA ILE A 33 17.37 -3.93 -3.18
C ILE A 33 17.03 -2.46 -3.47
N THR A 34 17.52 -1.89 -4.57
CA THR A 34 17.18 -0.51 -4.96
C THR A 34 15.70 -0.35 -5.32
N SER A 35 15.09 -1.35 -5.96
CA SER A 35 13.65 -1.29 -6.29
C SER A 35 12.79 -1.44 -5.04
N TYR A 36 13.19 -2.33 -4.13
CA TYR A 36 12.53 -2.57 -2.85
C TYR A 36 12.56 -1.35 -1.92
N PHE A 37 13.73 -0.74 -1.72
CA PHE A 37 13.89 0.37 -0.78
C PHE A 37 13.68 1.77 -1.38
N LEU A 38 14.05 1.99 -2.65
CA LEU A 38 13.95 3.31 -3.30
C LEU A 38 12.80 3.40 -4.32
N GLY A 39 11.96 2.35 -4.46
CA GLY A 39 10.87 2.33 -5.44
C GLY A 39 11.35 2.50 -6.89
N GLY A 40 12.60 2.13 -7.17
CA GLY A 40 13.25 2.34 -8.46
C GLY A 40 13.62 3.80 -8.76
N ARG A 41 13.73 4.66 -7.74
CA ARG A 41 14.10 6.10 -7.84
C ARG A 41 13.20 6.93 -8.74
N ASN A 42 11.99 6.44 -9.04
CA ASN A 42 11.03 7.07 -9.94
C ASN A 42 9.68 7.34 -9.27
N LEU A 43 9.69 7.52 -7.94
CA LEU A 43 8.49 7.87 -7.17
C LEU A 43 8.23 9.38 -7.27
N PRO A 44 7.03 9.80 -7.71
CA PRO A 44 6.69 11.21 -7.73
C PRO A 44 6.56 11.79 -6.32
N TRP A 45 6.87 13.08 -6.19
CA TRP A 45 6.99 13.78 -4.91
C TRP A 45 5.73 13.71 -4.02
N TYR A 46 4.53 13.66 -4.62
CA TYR A 46 3.27 13.59 -3.86
C TYR A 46 3.14 12.25 -3.10
N LEU A 47 3.60 11.14 -3.68
CA LEU A 47 3.62 9.85 -2.99
C LEU A 47 4.61 9.86 -1.82
N LEU A 48 5.76 10.52 -1.99
CA LEU A 48 6.75 10.69 -0.93
C LEU A 48 6.18 11.54 0.22
N GLY A 49 5.45 12.62 -0.09
CA GLY A 49 4.78 13.44 0.91
C GLY A 49 3.76 12.67 1.73
N VAL A 50 2.88 11.91 1.08
CA VAL A 50 1.88 11.07 1.75
C VAL A 50 2.53 9.97 2.60
N SER A 51 3.57 9.30 2.08
CA SER A 51 4.28 8.26 2.83
C SER A 51 4.94 8.80 4.10
N ASN A 52 5.62 9.95 4.02
CA ASN A 52 6.22 10.57 5.20
C ASN A 52 5.16 11.00 6.21
N ALA A 53 4.06 11.61 5.75
CA ALA A 53 2.96 12.02 6.63
C ALA A 53 2.30 10.83 7.36
N SER A 54 2.25 9.65 6.73
CA SER A 54 1.69 8.45 7.34
C SER A 54 2.58 7.77 8.39
N SER A 55 3.89 8.06 8.41
CA SER A 55 4.85 7.42 9.31
C SER A 55 5.23 8.27 10.53
N MET A 56 4.89 9.57 10.52
CA MET A 56 5.15 10.53 11.59
C MET A 56 4.10 10.50 12.70
#